data_AF-A0A3D5K149-F1
#
_entry.id   AF-A0A3D5K149-F1
#
_cell.length_a   1.000
_cell.length_b   1.000
_cell.length_c   1.000
_cell.angle_alpha   90.00
_cell.angle_beta   90.00
_cell.angle_gamma   90.00
#
_symmetry.space_group_name_H-M   'P 1'
#
loop_
_entity.id
_entity.type
_entity.pdbx_description
1 polymer ?
#
loop_
_entity_poly.entity_id
_entity_poly.type
_entity_poly.pdbx_seq_one_letter_code
_entity_poly.pdbx_strand_id
1 'polypeptide(L)'
;MAELLNGTRSNYYMKRLGLTLMGLAAVTLTSVAEIDGWTNWRGPHQSGRSDETSLPDKLVVSGPEKNLLWTHEIAGRGSVVTAGDKVYAWGYRGDGPDLQEVLLSLDEATGKKLWEHAYNDYLSDTVYSRYSVGSPTVDPQTGWIYLMTTNGGVKCLNPKGEIQWEYSLMERFGRLTFPNGRTGAPVIDGDLVIARGVTSYWGQQGPARDRFYAFNKTTGESVWASTPGVAPKDSSFSTPVLANIGGRRVFYAGTG
;
A
#
# COMPACT_ATOMS: atom_id res chain seq x y z
N MET A 1 40.20 -47.73 -56.50
CA MET A 1 39.64 -47.80 -57.86
C MET A 1 38.95 -46.47 -58.11
N ALA A 2 39.67 -45.52 -58.72
CA ALA A 2 39.65 -45.22 -60.16
C ALA A 2 38.33 -44.49 -60.53
N GLU A 3 38.30 -43.16 -60.63
CA GLU A 3 38.81 -42.27 -61.71
C GLU A 3 37.65 -41.73 -62.59
N LEU A 4 37.63 -40.39 -62.75
CA LEU A 4 37.37 -39.61 -63.99
C LEU A 4 35.91 -39.56 -64.55
N LEU A 5 35.35 -38.48 -65.15
CA LEU A 5 35.78 -37.16 -65.64
C LEU A 5 34.54 -36.27 -65.95
N ASN A 6 34.73 -34.95 -65.86
CA ASN A 6 34.24 -33.83 -66.69
C ASN A 6 32.77 -33.67 -67.13
N GLY A 7 32.27 -32.42 -66.98
CA GLY A 7 31.14 -31.92 -67.76
C GLY A 7 30.69 -30.51 -67.40
N THR A 8 31.38 -29.49 -67.93
CA THR A 8 31.05 -28.05 -67.87
C THR A 8 29.74 -27.74 -68.60
N ARG A 9 28.77 -27.04 -67.98
CA ARG A 9 27.93 -26.02 -68.67
C ARG A 9 27.43 -24.96 -67.68
N SER A 10 27.90 -23.73 -67.91
CA SER A 10 27.31 -22.47 -67.45
C SER A 10 25.86 -22.35 -67.96
N ASN A 11 24.94 -21.82 -67.15
CA ASN A 11 23.97 -20.81 -67.60
C ASN A 11 23.06 -20.26 -66.47
N TYR A 12 23.17 -18.93 -66.29
CA TYR A 12 22.18 -17.96 -65.79
C TYR A 12 21.55 -18.13 -64.40
N TYR A 13 22.17 -17.52 -63.39
CA TYR A 13 21.49 -17.08 -62.16
C TYR A 13 20.66 -15.81 -62.44
N MET A 14 19.35 -15.96 -62.60
CA MET A 14 18.40 -14.86 -62.46
C MET A 14 18.08 -14.65 -60.97
N LYS A 15 18.54 -13.53 -60.42
CA LYS A 15 18.18 -13.03 -59.08
C LYS A 15 16.66 -12.87 -58.97
N ARG A 16 16.02 -13.59 -58.07
CA ARG A 16 14.73 -13.19 -57.49
C ARG A 16 15.00 -12.62 -56.11
N LEU A 17 15.02 -11.29 -56.04
CA LEU A 17 15.12 -10.52 -54.81
C LEU A 17 13.75 -10.61 -54.11
N GLY A 18 13.61 -11.49 -53.13
CA GLY A 18 12.44 -11.50 -52.24
C GLY A 18 12.59 -10.37 -51.22
N LEU A 19 11.83 -9.29 -51.37
CA LEU A 19 11.67 -8.29 -50.31
C LEU A 19 10.76 -8.88 -49.22
N THR A 20 11.33 -9.32 -48.11
CA THR A 20 10.59 -9.57 -46.87
C THR A 20 10.43 -8.23 -46.15
N LEU A 21 9.24 -7.62 -46.20
CA LEU A 21 8.91 -6.48 -45.34
C LEU A 21 8.79 -6.99 -43.90
N MET A 22 9.83 -6.75 -43.10
CA MET A 22 9.79 -6.95 -41.65
C MET A 22 9.13 -5.71 -41.05
N GLY A 23 7.81 -5.77 -40.85
CA GLY A 23 7.06 -4.69 -40.21
C GLY A 23 7.51 -4.50 -38.76
N LEU A 24 8.21 -3.41 -38.49
CA LEU A 24 8.61 -3.01 -37.15
C LEU A 24 7.36 -2.47 -36.43
N ALA A 25 6.64 -3.34 -35.71
CA ALA A 25 5.57 -2.91 -34.83
C ALA A 25 6.18 -2.17 -33.64
N ALA A 26 6.14 -0.83 -33.68
CA ALA A 26 6.52 0.00 -32.56
C ALA A 26 5.48 -0.18 -31.44
N VAL A 27 5.81 -1.00 -30.44
CA VAL A 27 5.06 -1.07 -29.19
C VAL A 27 5.32 0.24 -28.46
N THR A 28 4.38 1.18 -28.58
CA THR A 28 4.38 2.39 -27.75
C THR A 28 4.08 1.97 -26.32
N LEU A 29 5.10 1.92 -25.46
CA LEU A 29 4.93 1.84 -24.02
C LEU A 29 4.26 3.15 -23.56
N THR A 30 2.94 3.16 -23.48
CA THR A 30 2.22 4.19 -22.74
C THR A 30 2.57 4.04 -21.27
N SER A 31 3.44 4.90 -20.75
CA SER A 31 3.62 5.04 -19.31
C SER A 31 2.31 5.51 -18.72
N VAL A 32 1.65 4.65 -17.94
CA VAL A 32 0.53 5.09 -17.11
C VAL A 32 1.12 6.06 -16.09
N ALA A 33 0.62 7.30 -16.06
CA ALA A 33 1.05 8.28 -15.08
C ALA A 33 0.71 7.74 -13.68
N GLU A 34 1.65 7.83 -12.75
CA GLU A 34 1.38 7.51 -11.36
C GLU A 34 0.34 8.49 -10.79
N ILE A 35 -0.48 7.99 -9.88
CA ILE A 35 -1.47 8.79 -9.17
C ILE A 35 -0.73 9.68 -8.17
N ASP A 36 -0.81 10.99 -8.40
CA ASP A 36 -0.24 12.00 -7.52
C ASP A 36 -1.00 12.10 -6.20
N GLY A 37 -0.30 12.55 -5.14
CA GLY A 37 -0.90 12.85 -3.84
C GLY A 37 -0.06 12.43 -2.65
N TRP A 38 -0.62 12.63 -1.45
CA TRP A 38 -0.06 12.16 -0.19
C TRP A 38 -0.50 10.71 0.06
N THR A 39 0.06 9.76 -0.69
CA THR A 39 -0.49 8.40 -0.80
C THR A 39 -0.20 7.46 0.37
N ASN A 40 0.66 7.85 1.31
CA ASN A 40 1.02 7.04 2.48
C ASN A 40 1.22 7.94 3.71
N TRP A 41 1.33 7.34 4.90
CA TRP A 41 1.40 8.08 6.16
C TRP A 41 2.44 9.21 6.17
N ARG A 42 3.61 9.01 5.55
CA ARG A 42 4.72 9.99 5.57
C ARG A 42 4.87 10.77 4.25
N GLY A 43 3.90 10.65 3.36
CA GLY A 43 3.88 11.32 2.06
C GLY A 43 4.84 10.69 1.05
N PRO A 44 4.90 11.23 -0.18
CA PRO A 44 5.67 10.65 -1.29
C PRO A 44 7.17 10.52 -0.98
N HIS A 45 7.70 11.38 -0.13
CA HIS A 45 9.11 11.41 0.25
C HIS A 45 9.46 10.62 1.52
N GLN A 46 8.48 9.98 2.15
CA GLN A 46 8.64 9.27 3.43
C GLN A 46 9.19 10.16 4.56
N SER A 47 9.10 11.48 4.43
CA SER A 47 9.71 12.48 5.33
C SER A 47 8.68 13.21 6.20
N GLY A 48 7.39 13.13 5.88
CA GLY A 48 6.35 13.91 6.54
C GLY A 48 6.37 15.39 6.14
N ARG A 49 6.93 15.73 4.98
CA ARG A 49 6.97 17.09 4.42
C ARG A 49 6.26 17.15 3.06
N SER A 50 5.45 18.19 2.86
CA SER A 50 4.84 18.52 1.56
C SER A 50 5.77 19.39 0.72
N ASP A 51 5.70 19.23 -0.60
CA ASP A 51 6.36 20.10 -1.58
C ASP A 51 5.48 21.27 -2.01
N GLU A 52 4.22 21.29 -1.60
CA GLU A 52 3.28 22.34 -1.98
C GLU A 52 3.76 23.71 -1.52
N THR A 53 3.62 24.67 -2.42
CA THR A 53 3.92 26.08 -2.18
C THR A 53 2.63 26.90 -2.28
N SER A 54 2.68 28.17 -1.90
CA SER A 54 1.51 29.07 -1.97
C SER A 54 0.33 28.61 -1.11
N LEU A 55 0.63 27.92 0.00
CA LEU A 55 -0.36 27.54 0.99
C LEU A 55 -0.86 28.78 1.75
N PRO A 56 -2.12 28.80 2.22
CA PRO A 56 -2.60 29.88 3.06
C PRO A 56 -1.79 30.01 4.35
N ASP A 57 -1.38 31.23 4.71
CA ASP A 57 -0.63 31.49 5.96
C ASP A 57 -1.44 31.16 7.22
N LYS A 58 -2.77 31.16 7.12
CA LYS A 58 -3.71 30.85 8.21
C LYS A 58 -4.90 30.07 7.69
N LEU A 59 -5.35 29.09 8.48
CA LEU A 59 -6.64 28.43 8.29
C LEU A 59 -7.72 29.19 9.05
N VAL A 60 -8.67 29.78 8.31
CA VAL A 60 -9.82 30.54 8.82
C VAL A 60 -11.08 29.73 8.57
N VAL A 61 -11.68 29.23 9.66
CA VAL A 61 -12.80 28.27 9.60
C VAL A 61 -14.18 28.91 9.54
N SER A 62 -14.33 30.18 9.92
CA SER A 62 -15.61 30.90 9.99
C SER A 62 -15.45 32.41 9.71
N GLY A 63 -16.56 33.08 9.40
CA GLY A 63 -16.60 34.52 9.12
C GLY A 63 -16.39 34.89 7.64
N PRO A 64 -16.33 36.20 7.31
CA PRO A 64 -16.22 36.69 5.93
C PRO A 64 -14.92 36.28 5.20
N GLU A 65 -13.83 36.06 5.94
CA GLU A 65 -12.51 35.67 5.40
C GLU A 65 -12.28 34.14 5.43
N LYS A 66 -13.34 33.35 5.61
CA LYS A 66 -13.25 31.88 5.67
C LYS A 66 -12.59 31.32 4.41
N ASN A 67 -11.54 30.52 4.60
CA ASN A 67 -10.85 29.78 3.53
C ASN A 67 -10.91 28.26 3.70
N LEU A 68 -11.60 27.77 4.72
CA LEU A 68 -11.94 26.36 4.86
C LEU A 68 -12.91 25.93 3.74
N LEU A 69 -12.48 25.01 2.87
CA LEU A 69 -13.31 24.52 1.76
C LEU A 69 -14.43 23.62 2.25
N TRP A 70 -14.11 22.58 3.02
CA TRP A 70 -15.06 21.62 3.56
C TRP A 70 -14.51 20.92 4.82
N THR A 71 -15.40 20.24 5.53
CA THR A 71 -15.06 19.38 6.69
C THR A 71 -15.88 18.09 6.62
N HIS A 72 -15.32 17.00 7.13
CA HIS A 72 -16.02 15.73 7.27
C HIS A 72 -15.84 15.22 8.71
N GLU A 73 -16.93 14.90 9.39
CA GLU A 73 -16.88 14.42 10.77
C GLU A 73 -16.63 12.91 10.83
N ILE A 74 -15.54 12.51 11.47
CA ILE A 74 -15.22 11.12 11.76
C ILE A 74 -14.29 11.09 12.99
N ALA A 75 -14.53 10.18 13.94
CA ALA A 75 -13.59 10.01 15.04
C ALA A 75 -12.35 9.26 14.53
N GLY A 76 -11.16 9.64 14.96
CA GLY A 76 -9.93 9.01 14.50
C GLY A 76 -8.70 9.61 15.16
N ARG A 77 -7.59 8.89 15.05
CA ARG A 77 -6.27 9.31 15.59
C ARG A 77 -5.15 9.11 14.58
N GLY A 78 -5.51 8.78 13.35
CA GLY A 78 -4.61 8.46 12.26
C GLY A 78 -4.38 9.63 11.32
N SER A 79 -3.75 9.33 10.19
CA SER A 79 -3.53 10.28 9.10
C SER A 79 -4.37 9.91 7.89
N VAL A 80 -4.97 10.94 7.28
CA VAL A 80 -5.62 10.82 5.97
C VAL A 80 -4.57 10.77 4.86
N VAL A 81 -4.93 10.20 3.72
CA VAL A 81 -4.10 10.17 2.51
C VAL A 81 -4.89 10.72 1.34
N THR A 82 -4.20 11.30 0.37
CA THR A 82 -4.78 11.77 -0.89
C THR A 82 -4.18 11.00 -2.06
N ALA A 83 -5.01 10.72 -3.07
CA ALA A 83 -4.58 10.08 -4.30
C ALA A 83 -5.49 10.52 -5.44
N GLY A 84 -4.96 11.32 -6.37
CA GLY A 84 -5.73 11.94 -7.44
C GLY A 84 -6.82 12.86 -6.88
N ASP A 85 -8.07 12.61 -7.27
CA ASP A 85 -9.25 13.38 -6.88
C ASP A 85 -9.92 12.86 -5.60
N LYS A 86 -9.23 12.03 -4.81
CA LYS A 86 -9.80 11.36 -3.64
C LYS A 86 -9.01 11.59 -2.36
N VAL A 87 -9.75 11.67 -1.27
CA VAL A 87 -9.25 11.58 0.10
C VAL A 87 -9.67 10.23 0.68
N TYR A 88 -8.73 9.50 1.27
CA TYR A 88 -9.03 8.32 2.06
C TYR A 88 -8.77 8.61 3.54
N ALA A 89 -9.82 8.46 4.34
CA ALA A 89 -9.77 8.69 5.78
C ALA A 89 -10.11 7.40 6.52
N TRP A 90 -9.32 7.08 7.54
CA TRP A 90 -9.58 5.96 8.41
C TRP A 90 -9.93 6.46 9.81
N GLY A 91 -11.13 6.12 10.26
CA GLY A 91 -11.66 6.51 11.54
C GLY A 91 -12.54 5.42 12.14
N TYR A 92 -13.38 5.77 13.10
CA TYR A 92 -14.28 4.84 13.76
C TYR A 92 -15.57 5.51 14.22
N ARG A 93 -16.59 4.71 14.50
CA ARG A 93 -17.88 5.11 15.07
C ARG A 93 -18.43 4.02 15.99
N GLY A 94 -19.43 4.36 16.78
CA GLY A 94 -20.01 3.45 17.76
C GLY A 94 -19.14 3.28 19.01
N ASP A 95 -19.61 2.44 19.93
CA ASP A 95 -18.98 2.14 21.20
C ASP A 95 -19.20 0.67 21.59
N GLY A 96 -18.37 0.19 22.54
CA GLY A 96 -18.49 -1.16 23.07
C GLY A 96 -18.56 -2.23 21.98
N PRO A 97 -19.54 -3.16 22.03
CA PRO A 97 -19.73 -4.22 21.03
C PRO A 97 -20.08 -3.74 19.62
N ASP A 98 -20.62 -2.53 19.47
CA ASP A 98 -21.07 -1.97 18.19
C ASP A 98 -20.01 -1.06 17.55
N LEU A 99 -18.80 -1.00 18.11
CA LEU A 99 -17.72 -0.19 17.58
C LEU A 99 -17.25 -0.71 16.21
N GLN A 100 -17.15 0.21 15.27
CA GLN A 100 -16.68 -0.06 13.91
C GLN A 100 -15.56 0.89 13.50
N GLU A 101 -14.49 0.34 12.95
CA GLU A 101 -13.52 1.11 12.17
C GLU A 101 -14.05 1.34 10.76
N VAL A 102 -13.96 2.56 10.26
CA VAL A 102 -14.54 3.01 9.00
C VAL A 102 -13.44 3.55 8.08
N LEU A 103 -13.27 2.92 6.92
CA LEU A 103 -12.51 3.48 5.80
C LEU A 103 -13.46 4.27 4.90
N LEU A 104 -13.23 5.57 4.79
CA LEU A 104 -13.96 6.49 3.94
C LEU A 104 -13.18 6.78 2.67
N SER A 105 -13.89 6.90 1.55
CA SER A 105 -13.42 7.61 0.37
C SER A 105 -14.28 8.84 0.15
N LEU A 106 -13.63 9.99 0.04
CA LEU A 106 -14.26 11.28 -0.17
C LEU A 106 -13.74 11.89 -1.48
N ASP A 107 -14.60 12.66 -2.13
CA ASP A 107 -14.21 13.57 -3.21
C ASP A 107 -13.33 14.70 -2.62
N GLU A 108 -12.13 14.89 -3.16
CA GLU A 108 -11.12 15.80 -2.60
C GLU A 108 -11.55 17.27 -2.68
N ALA A 109 -12.24 17.67 -3.76
CA ALA A 109 -12.69 19.04 -3.96
C ALA A 109 -13.87 19.42 -3.05
N THR A 110 -14.78 18.48 -2.78
CA THR A 110 -16.07 18.77 -2.11
C THR A 110 -16.21 18.17 -0.72
N GLY A 111 -15.37 17.19 -0.34
CA GLY A 111 -15.51 16.43 0.90
C GLY A 111 -16.68 15.45 0.92
N LYS A 112 -17.39 15.30 -0.21
CA LYS A 112 -18.55 14.42 -0.32
C LYS A 112 -18.10 12.97 -0.26
N LYS A 113 -18.77 12.17 0.57
CA LYS A 113 -18.56 10.72 0.63
C LYS A 113 -18.89 10.06 -0.71
N LEU A 114 -17.91 9.35 -1.25
CA LEU A 114 -18.04 8.50 -2.44
C LEU A 114 -18.47 7.10 -2.03
N TRP A 115 -17.76 6.50 -1.07
CA TRP A 115 -18.06 5.20 -0.49
C TRP A 115 -17.47 5.06 0.92
N GLU A 116 -17.92 4.05 1.67
CA GLU A 116 -17.32 3.67 2.95
C GLU A 116 -17.32 2.16 3.13
N HIS A 117 -16.37 1.68 3.94
CA HIS A 117 -16.40 0.34 4.52
C HIS A 117 -16.34 0.45 6.03
N ALA A 118 -17.22 -0.27 6.72
CA ALA A 118 -17.21 -0.35 8.18
C ALA A 118 -16.86 -1.78 8.62
N TYR A 119 -15.95 -1.90 9.59
CA TYR A 119 -15.42 -3.15 10.09
C TYR A 119 -15.63 -3.19 11.60
N ASN A 120 -16.41 -4.15 12.08
CA ASN A 120 -16.59 -4.35 13.52
C ASN A 120 -15.24 -4.71 14.15
N ASP A 121 -14.93 -4.09 15.28
CA ASP A 121 -13.86 -4.63 16.11
C ASP A 121 -14.34 -5.93 16.77
N TYR A 122 -13.54 -6.98 16.63
CA TYR A 122 -13.83 -8.28 17.21
C TYR A 122 -12.53 -8.88 17.75
N LEU A 123 -12.65 -9.60 18.86
CA LEU A 123 -11.54 -10.34 19.47
C LEU A 123 -10.30 -9.47 19.77
N SER A 124 -10.51 -8.18 20.04
CA SER A 124 -9.44 -7.27 20.48
C SER A 124 -9.54 -7.02 21.98
N ASP A 125 -8.40 -6.74 22.60
CA ASP A 125 -8.29 -6.26 23.99
C ASP A 125 -8.23 -4.72 24.06
N THR A 126 -8.71 -4.04 23.01
CA THR A 126 -8.70 -2.58 22.91
C THR A 126 -9.75 -1.98 23.85
N VAL A 127 -9.31 -1.56 25.03
CA VAL A 127 -10.19 -1.02 26.09
C VAL A 127 -10.40 0.49 26.02
N TYR A 128 -9.65 1.19 25.18
CA TYR A 128 -9.81 2.63 24.99
C TYR A 128 -10.52 2.94 23.67
N SER A 129 -11.18 4.10 23.59
CA SER A 129 -11.57 4.75 22.33
C SER A 129 -10.32 5.30 21.60
N ARG A 130 -9.41 4.37 21.26
CA ARG A 130 -8.12 4.59 20.60
C ARG A 130 -8.01 3.68 19.37
N TYR A 131 -8.96 3.83 18.46
CA TYR A 131 -8.96 3.12 17.17
C TYR A 131 -8.38 4.00 16.07
N SER A 132 -8.13 3.37 14.93
CA SER A 132 -7.66 4.05 13.73
C SER A 132 -6.38 4.87 13.94
N VAL A 133 -5.49 4.40 14.82
CA VAL A 133 -4.16 4.99 15.01
C VAL A 133 -3.24 4.39 13.96
N GLY A 134 -3.23 5.01 12.79
CA GLY A 134 -2.49 4.57 11.62
C GLY A 134 -2.90 5.32 10.36
N SER A 135 -2.72 4.71 9.20
CA SER A 135 -3.09 5.33 7.93
C SER A 135 -3.34 4.26 6.87
N PRO A 136 -4.33 4.42 5.98
CA PRO A 136 -4.37 3.66 4.74
C PRO A 136 -3.16 4.03 3.87
N THR A 137 -2.82 3.17 2.91
CA THR A 137 -1.76 3.44 1.93
C THR A 137 -2.29 3.13 0.54
N VAL A 138 -2.10 4.07 -0.37
CA VAL A 138 -2.52 3.94 -1.77
C VAL A 138 -1.30 3.64 -2.62
N ASP A 139 -1.39 2.62 -3.48
CA ASP A 139 -0.39 2.37 -4.51
C ASP A 139 -0.50 3.43 -5.61
N PRO A 140 0.50 4.30 -5.82
CA PRO A 140 0.44 5.32 -6.88
C PRO A 140 0.28 4.69 -8.27
N GLN A 141 0.73 3.46 -8.49
CA GLN A 141 0.68 2.83 -9.82
C GLN A 141 -0.71 2.29 -10.18
N THR A 142 -1.47 1.82 -9.19
CA THR A 142 -2.74 1.11 -9.40
C THR A 142 -3.94 1.81 -8.79
N GLY A 143 -3.73 2.73 -7.86
CA GLY A 143 -4.76 3.35 -7.03
C GLY A 143 -5.34 2.40 -5.99
N TRP A 144 -4.78 1.20 -5.82
CA TRP A 144 -5.27 0.25 -4.83
C TRP A 144 -4.95 0.72 -3.42
N ILE A 145 -5.91 0.57 -2.53
CA ILE A 145 -5.86 1.02 -1.14
C ILE A 145 -5.61 -0.18 -0.25
N TYR A 146 -4.58 -0.08 0.58
CA TYR A 146 -4.21 -1.05 1.58
C TYR A 146 -4.46 -0.49 2.97
N LEU A 147 -5.14 -1.28 3.80
CA LEU A 147 -5.45 -0.91 5.16
C LEU A 147 -5.23 -2.10 6.08
N MET A 148 -4.70 -1.84 7.27
CA MET A 148 -4.70 -2.81 8.35
C MET A 148 -5.60 -2.29 9.48
N THR A 149 -6.62 -3.06 9.86
CA THR A 149 -7.49 -2.74 10.99
C THR A 149 -6.84 -3.11 12.32
N THR A 150 -7.39 -2.57 13.41
CA THR A 150 -6.90 -2.77 14.78
C THR A 150 -6.91 -4.24 15.17
N ASN A 151 -7.93 -5.00 14.77
CA ASN A 151 -8.03 -6.44 15.01
C ASN A 151 -7.14 -7.33 14.12
N GLY A 152 -6.39 -6.79 13.15
CA GLY A 152 -5.54 -7.63 12.29
C GLY A 152 -6.01 -7.88 10.86
N GLY A 153 -7.12 -7.28 10.42
CA GLY A 153 -7.56 -7.39 9.03
C GLY A 153 -6.69 -6.56 8.10
N VAL A 154 -5.84 -7.20 7.28
CA VAL A 154 -5.13 -6.56 6.16
C VAL A 154 -5.97 -6.69 4.91
N LYS A 155 -6.31 -5.55 4.31
CA LYS A 155 -7.29 -5.46 3.23
C LYS A 155 -6.67 -4.72 2.05
N CYS A 156 -7.07 -5.12 0.85
CA CYS A 156 -6.81 -4.41 -0.38
C CYS A 156 -8.13 -4.11 -1.08
N LEU A 157 -8.32 -2.84 -1.45
CA LEU A 157 -9.49 -2.36 -2.17
C LEU A 157 -9.05 -1.63 -3.44
N ASN A 158 -9.86 -1.64 -4.48
CA ASN A 158 -9.62 -0.76 -5.63
C ASN A 158 -10.20 0.65 -5.37
N PRO A 159 -9.97 1.64 -6.26
CA PRO A 159 -10.48 3.00 -6.09
C PRO A 159 -12.01 3.13 -5.96
N LYS A 160 -12.77 2.13 -6.42
CA LYS A 160 -14.24 2.07 -6.31
C LYS A 160 -14.72 1.50 -4.98
N GLY A 161 -13.79 1.07 -4.12
CA GLY A 161 -14.10 0.43 -2.84
C GLY A 161 -14.43 -1.05 -2.97
N GLU A 162 -14.08 -1.71 -4.07
CA GLU A 162 -14.29 -3.15 -4.21
C GLU A 162 -13.09 -3.88 -3.59
N ILE A 163 -13.35 -4.79 -2.64
CA ILE A 163 -12.31 -5.61 -2.02
C ILE A 163 -11.69 -6.52 -3.09
N GLN A 164 -10.37 -6.42 -3.26
CA GLN A 164 -9.58 -7.29 -4.13
C GLN A 164 -9.13 -8.54 -3.37
N TRP A 165 -8.71 -8.37 -2.11
CA TRP A 165 -8.39 -9.44 -1.19
C TRP A 165 -8.38 -8.94 0.26
N GLU A 166 -8.52 -9.85 1.21
CA GLU A 166 -8.46 -9.57 2.64
C GLU A 166 -7.92 -10.77 3.42
N TYR A 167 -7.12 -10.51 4.46
CA TYR A 167 -6.64 -11.52 5.41
C TYR A 167 -6.66 -11.08 6.86
N SER A 168 -6.98 -12.03 7.74
CA SER A 168 -6.80 -11.90 9.18
C SER A 168 -5.37 -12.31 9.56
N LEU A 169 -4.55 -11.35 10.01
CA LEU A 169 -3.24 -11.66 10.59
C LEU A 169 -3.36 -12.40 11.93
N MET A 170 -4.48 -12.22 12.63
CA MET A 170 -4.76 -12.94 13.87
C MET A 170 -4.89 -14.45 13.57
N GLU A 171 -5.73 -14.80 12.59
CA GLU A 171 -5.93 -16.19 12.18
C GLU A 171 -4.68 -16.80 11.54
N ARG A 172 -4.05 -16.07 10.61
CA ARG A 172 -2.95 -16.60 9.81
C ARG A 172 -1.61 -16.63 10.51
N PHE A 173 -1.34 -15.70 11.42
CA PHE A 173 0.00 -15.51 11.96
C PHE A 173 0.00 -15.33 13.47
N GLY A 174 -1.14 -15.45 14.14
CA GLY A 174 -1.25 -15.24 15.58
C GLY A 174 -0.93 -13.80 15.99
N ARG A 175 -1.38 -12.81 15.21
CA ARG A 175 -1.27 -11.40 15.59
C ARG A 175 -1.95 -11.16 16.93
N LEU A 176 -1.24 -10.46 17.81
CA LEU A 176 -1.75 -9.98 19.07
C LEU A 176 -2.29 -8.56 18.92
N THR A 177 -3.36 -8.27 19.64
CA THR A 177 -3.90 -6.93 19.88
C THR A 177 -3.38 -6.41 21.22
N PHE A 178 -3.45 -5.09 21.42
CA PHE A 178 -3.07 -4.48 22.68
C PHE A 178 -4.03 -3.33 23.04
N PRO A 179 -4.18 -3.00 24.34
CA PRO A 179 -5.12 -1.99 24.84
C PRO A 179 -5.09 -0.63 24.13
N ASN A 180 -3.93 -0.24 23.60
CA ASN A 180 -3.70 1.06 22.98
C ASN A 180 -4.23 1.21 21.55
N GLY A 181 -4.70 0.12 20.90
CA GLY A 181 -5.31 0.14 19.57
C GLY A 181 -4.43 0.74 18.46
N ARG A 182 -3.11 0.73 18.67
CA ARG A 182 -2.14 1.22 17.68
C ARG A 182 -1.96 0.17 16.60
N THR A 183 -1.97 0.60 15.34
CA THR A 183 -1.97 -0.32 14.19
C THR A 183 -0.92 0.07 13.15
N GLY A 184 -0.71 1.36 12.99
CA GLY A 184 0.24 1.89 12.02
C GLY A 184 -0.26 1.87 10.58
N ALA A 185 0.65 1.85 9.61
CA ALA A 185 0.29 1.84 8.19
C ALA A 185 1.03 0.72 7.44
N PRO A 186 0.35 -0.01 6.54
CA PRO A 186 1.04 -0.83 5.54
C PRO A 186 2.01 0.02 4.72
N VAL A 187 3.07 -0.59 4.18
CA VAL A 187 4.03 0.11 3.30
C VAL A 187 4.19 -0.67 2.01
N ILE A 188 4.28 0.06 0.89
CA ILE A 188 4.45 -0.53 -0.44
C ILE A 188 5.93 -0.48 -0.84
N ASP A 189 6.46 -1.59 -1.35
CA ASP A 189 7.77 -1.65 -2.00
C ASP A 189 7.71 -2.55 -3.24
N GLY A 190 7.70 -1.94 -4.43
CA GLY A 190 7.49 -2.67 -5.69
C GLY A 190 6.17 -3.42 -5.70
N ASP A 191 6.24 -4.75 -5.81
CA ASP A 191 5.08 -5.65 -5.81
C ASP A 191 4.64 -6.10 -4.41
N LEU A 192 5.23 -5.53 -3.36
CA LEU A 192 4.97 -5.92 -1.98
C LEU A 192 4.12 -4.89 -1.25
N VAL A 193 3.20 -5.37 -0.42
CA VAL A 193 2.64 -4.61 0.70
C VAL A 193 3.09 -5.25 2.01
N ILE A 194 3.66 -4.43 2.89
CA ILE A 194 4.31 -4.86 4.13
C ILE A 194 3.45 -4.41 5.31
N ALA A 195 2.95 -5.37 6.08
CA ALA A 195 2.24 -5.13 7.33
C ALA A 195 3.12 -5.47 8.53
N ARG A 196 2.89 -4.80 9.67
CA ARG A 196 3.65 -4.98 10.90
C ARG A 196 2.74 -5.38 12.04
N GLY A 197 3.21 -6.25 12.92
CA GLY A 197 2.54 -6.49 14.19
C GLY A 197 3.33 -7.42 15.08
N VAL A 198 3.01 -7.38 16.38
CA VAL A 198 3.47 -8.42 17.30
C VAL A 198 2.67 -9.67 17.04
N THR A 199 3.35 -10.78 16.81
CA THR A 199 2.69 -12.07 16.60
C THR A 199 3.32 -13.16 17.45
N SER A 200 2.56 -14.21 17.72
CA SER A 200 3.00 -15.42 18.42
C SER A 200 2.33 -16.60 17.73
N TYR A 201 3.12 -17.46 17.09
CA TYR A 201 2.58 -18.49 16.21
C TYR A 201 3.11 -19.89 16.57
N TRP A 202 3.53 -20.69 15.59
CA TRP A 202 4.11 -22.01 15.81
C TRP A 202 5.53 -22.14 15.26
N GLY A 203 6.22 -23.20 15.68
CA GLY A 203 7.59 -23.50 15.28
C GLY A 203 8.56 -22.39 15.68
N GLN A 204 9.43 -21.97 14.76
CA GLN A 204 10.39 -20.89 14.99
C GLN A 204 9.73 -19.51 15.22
N GLN A 205 8.48 -19.35 14.79
CA GLN A 205 7.69 -18.13 15.06
C GLN A 205 6.83 -18.26 16.32
N GLY A 206 7.04 -19.31 17.11
CA GLY A 206 6.35 -19.57 18.38
C GLY A 206 6.44 -18.40 19.37
N PRO A 207 7.65 -17.95 19.74
CA PRO A 207 7.79 -16.83 20.67
C PRO A 207 7.19 -15.53 20.12
N ALA A 208 6.56 -14.75 21.01
CA ALA A 208 6.04 -13.43 20.69
C ALA A 208 7.15 -12.49 20.21
N ARG A 209 7.01 -11.93 19.01
CA ARG A 209 7.97 -10.97 18.42
C ARG A 209 7.26 -9.93 17.58
N ASP A 210 7.85 -8.73 17.51
CA ASP A 210 7.50 -7.73 16.50
C ASP A 210 7.99 -8.20 15.13
N ARG A 211 7.07 -8.30 14.18
CA ARG A 211 7.33 -8.88 12.86
C ARG A 211 6.78 -8.02 11.74
N PHE A 212 7.46 -8.12 10.60
CA PHE A 212 7.03 -7.59 9.33
C PHE A 212 6.64 -8.76 8.43
N TYR A 213 5.48 -8.67 7.79
CA TYR A 213 5.00 -9.62 6.80
C TYR A 213 4.82 -8.89 5.49
N ALA A 214 5.45 -9.39 4.44
CA ALA A 214 5.22 -8.91 3.09
C ALA A 214 4.27 -9.84 2.35
N PHE A 215 3.30 -9.22 1.70
CA PHE A 215 2.35 -9.87 0.83
C PHE A 215 2.56 -9.36 -0.59
N ASN A 216 2.29 -10.19 -1.59
CA ASN A 216 2.14 -9.71 -2.96
C ASN A 216 0.96 -8.71 -2.96
N LYS A 217 1.20 -7.48 -3.39
CA LYS A 217 0.19 -6.40 -3.31
C LYS A 217 -1.05 -6.71 -4.17
N THR A 218 -0.89 -7.46 -5.25
CA THR A 218 -1.99 -7.82 -6.16
C THR A 218 -2.80 -9.01 -5.66
N THR A 219 -2.15 -10.07 -5.19
CA THR A 219 -2.83 -11.33 -4.82
C THR A 219 -3.07 -11.50 -3.32
N GLY A 220 -2.34 -10.75 -2.50
CA GLY A 220 -2.28 -10.88 -1.05
C GLY A 220 -1.45 -12.09 -0.57
N GLU A 221 -0.87 -12.90 -1.46
CA GLU A 221 -0.11 -14.07 -1.05
C GLU A 221 1.11 -13.70 -0.19
N SER A 222 1.34 -14.45 0.88
CA SER A 222 2.50 -14.24 1.75
C SER A 222 3.79 -14.52 1.00
N VAL A 223 4.72 -13.56 1.02
CA VAL A 223 6.01 -13.65 0.32
C VAL A 223 7.14 -13.92 1.31
N TRP A 224 7.22 -13.12 2.38
CA TRP A 224 8.23 -13.30 3.42
C TRP A 224 7.76 -12.74 4.76
N ALA A 225 8.40 -13.21 5.83
CA ALA A 225 8.29 -12.64 7.16
C ALA A 225 9.69 -12.27 7.67
N SER A 226 9.79 -11.17 8.41
CA SER A 226 11.02 -10.71 9.05
C SER A 226 10.77 -10.44 10.52
N THR A 227 11.73 -10.81 11.36
CA THR A 227 11.67 -10.63 12.82
C THR A 227 12.89 -9.82 13.29
N PRO A 228 13.01 -8.54 12.88
CA PRO A 228 14.12 -7.72 13.33
C PRO A 228 13.94 -7.37 14.81
N GLY A 229 15.02 -7.45 15.59
CA GLY A 229 15.03 -7.02 16.99
C GLY A 229 14.87 -8.15 18.01
N VAL A 230 14.52 -7.75 19.24
CA VAL A 230 14.46 -8.63 20.42
C VAL A 230 13.00 -8.87 20.84
N ALA A 231 12.77 -9.41 22.04
CA ALA A 231 11.41 -9.59 22.52
C ALA A 231 10.77 -8.21 22.71
N PRO A 232 9.55 -7.98 22.20
CA PRO A 232 8.90 -6.67 22.29
C PRO A 232 8.64 -6.36 23.76
N LYS A 233 9.07 -5.17 24.20
CA LYS A 233 8.71 -4.62 25.53
C LYS A 233 7.35 -3.93 25.49
N ASP A 234 7.06 -3.28 24.37
CA ASP A 234 5.78 -2.67 24.03
C ASP A 234 5.59 -2.83 22.51
N SER A 235 4.37 -2.59 22.06
CA SER A 235 3.97 -2.57 20.67
C SER A 235 4.52 -1.31 19.95
N SER A 236 5.18 -1.51 18.80
CA SER A 236 5.73 -0.43 17.99
C SER A 236 5.14 -0.46 16.58
N PHE A 237 4.92 0.72 16.02
CA PHE A 237 4.17 0.93 14.78
C PHE A 237 4.79 2.02 13.91
N SER A 238 6.09 2.25 14.07
CA SER A 238 6.83 3.15 13.19
C SER A 238 6.71 2.66 11.74
N THR A 239 6.41 3.59 10.84
CA THR A 239 6.41 3.35 9.40
C THR A 239 7.84 3.11 8.93
N PRO A 240 8.13 1.97 8.29
CA PRO A 240 9.41 1.75 7.64
C PRO A 240 9.80 2.86 6.67
N VAL A 241 11.09 3.23 6.63
CA VAL A 241 11.66 4.10 5.60
C VAL A 241 12.48 3.26 4.64
N LEU A 242 12.11 3.26 3.37
CA LEU A 242 12.72 2.50 2.29
C LEU A 242 13.83 3.29 1.59
N ALA A 243 14.97 2.65 1.34
CA ALA A 243 16.11 3.26 0.66
C ALA A 243 16.89 2.24 -0.18
N ASN A 244 17.68 2.75 -1.14
CA ASN A 244 18.70 1.97 -1.84
C ASN A 244 20.07 2.35 -1.29
N ILE A 245 20.77 1.42 -0.65
CA ILE A 245 22.08 1.65 -0.03
C ILE A 245 23.06 0.63 -0.59
N GLY A 246 24.15 1.10 -1.22
CA GLY A 246 25.17 0.23 -1.79
C GLY A 246 24.63 -0.79 -2.81
N GLY A 247 23.62 -0.40 -3.60
CA GLY A 247 22.97 -1.28 -4.58
C GLY A 247 21.98 -2.29 -3.99
N ARG A 248 21.64 -2.19 -2.70
CA ARG A 248 20.65 -3.05 -2.04
C ARG A 248 19.42 -2.26 -1.62
N ARG A 249 18.24 -2.82 -1.86
CA ARG A 249 16.97 -2.32 -1.32
C ARG A 249 16.89 -2.70 0.16
N VAL A 250 16.68 -1.70 1.02
CA VAL A 250 16.56 -1.87 2.48
C VAL A 250 15.42 -1.03 3.01
N PHE A 251 14.84 -1.42 4.16
CA PHE A 251 14.02 -0.53 4.95
C PHE A 251 14.51 -0.45 6.39
N TYR A 252 14.31 0.71 7.01
CA TYR A 252 14.63 0.99 8.41
C TYR A 252 13.34 1.16 9.20
N ALA A 253 13.22 0.47 10.33
CA ALA A 253 12.08 0.59 11.23
C ALA A 253 12.55 0.59 12.68
N GLY A 254 11.93 1.43 13.52
CA GLY A 254 12.22 1.45 14.96
C GLY A 254 11.40 0.37 15.68
N THR A 255 12.06 -0.55 16.38
CA THR A 255 11.43 -1.75 16.99
C THR A 255 11.05 -1.62 18.47
N GLY A 256 11.28 -0.45 19.09
CA GLY A 256 10.99 -0.22 20.51
C GLY A 256 12.08 -0.72 21.45
#